data_AF-A0A0M0JZ98-F1
#
_entry.id   AF-A0A0M0JZ98-F1
#
_cell.length_a   1.000
_cell.length_b   1.000
_cell.length_c   1.000
_cell.angle_alpha   90.00
_cell.angle_beta   90.00
_cell.angle_gamma   90.00
#
_symmetry.space_group_name_H-M   'P 1'
#
loop_
_entity.id
_entity.type
_entity.pdbx_description
1 polymer ?
#
loop_
_entity_poly.entity_id
_entity_poly.type
_entity_poly.pdbx_seq_one_letter_code
_entity_poly.pdbx_strand_id
1 'polypeptide(L)'
;MHGRSAGPPTGAAHCSCSEQSRTLILRQSVDSHALAECVLHHLPTRGVMHGRLSRCLGRSSWQPPGRPSGASSGGSSWEGIATAQPVDEDDFEESETTDEEASALAKSLDNAVSEGEEAAAVSDTGSDTMPADERAAKMLAAIQEHIEEEEEEAVEANHDVRALATAATAESGGPRRRYRWLSVDYHIATAQDVGHTLTELGQTFVEKSLSGACGRRQTCAQARELAPLTKDSAFTLCPQPHALRRAAFEALRGSEMMLSTDSVVCSHPAALCEVWLPFNKSILLIVTANLELARENPTRWREWLQTIVAMSKAPRAVLAANNRYDQAYVEHFTGVRPLYLPTLANYITARYRPVPGQPVLVARSHHELGRKLLRDLRKAAKGHPGLYVSSIEEAYPGNAAGGGYEYTQLASHPAVIVVPYTKSTMTFFELYRMGIPIFVPSLALLVRWEQQSHIMSERIYWKRTPSPLLKPSTPDPNSLQDRAALEHWLRLSDYYVYPHVQYFESADDLAAKLASADFAAIAAKMRRHSAEMAPIMRAKWRTVMRKLFHKLPSGSWPTPSSGGFDSAIKQRFGLDVSVEEPDCARLSAPELGQWN
;
A
#
# COMPACT_ATOMS: atom_id res chain seq x y z
N MET A 1 -18.19 -62.71 -31.33
CA MET A 1 -19.28 -63.69 -31.12
C MET A 1 -19.84 -63.46 -29.73
N HIS A 2 -21.17 -63.26 -29.64
CA HIS A 2 -22.08 -63.28 -28.46
C HIS A 2 -21.70 -62.43 -27.23
N GLY A 3 -22.58 -61.75 -26.49
CA GLY A 3 -24.04 -61.71 -26.40
C GLY A 3 -24.43 -60.73 -25.27
N ARG A 4 -25.70 -60.32 -25.25
CA ARG A 4 -26.33 -59.27 -24.41
C ARG A 4 -26.64 -59.70 -22.97
N SER A 5 -27.11 -58.69 -22.19
CA SER A 5 -28.13 -58.70 -21.11
C SER A 5 -27.60 -58.77 -19.67
N ALA A 6 -28.20 -58.18 -18.61
CA ALA A 6 -29.12 -57.04 -18.38
C ALA A 6 -29.34 -56.91 -16.84
N GLY A 7 -29.20 -55.71 -16.25
CA GLY A 7 -29.77 -55.20 -14.97
C GLY A 7 -29.43 -55.89 -13.61
N PRO A 8 -29.84 -55.34 -12.44
CA PRO A 8 -30.18 -53.96 -12.03
C PRO A 8 -29.23 -53.43 -10.89
N PRO A 9 -29.36 -52.18 -10.40
CA PRO A 9 -28.35 -51.55 -9.54
C PRO A 9 -28.64 -51.71 -8.05
N THR A 10 -27.66 -52.18 -7.30
CA THR A 10 -27.54 -51.93 -5.85
C THR A 10 -26.07 -51.76 -5.51
N GLY A 11 -25.71 -50.58 -5.02
CA GLY A 11 -24.35 -50.26 -4.65
C GLY A 11 -24.33 -49.00 -3.83
N ALA A 12 -24.57 -49.14 -2.53
CA ALA A 12 -24.06 -48.21 -1.54
C ALA A 12 -22.53 -48.17 -1.71
N ALA A 13 -22.03 -47.14 -2.41
CA ALA A 13 -20.61 -46.88 -2.52
C ALA A 13 -20.29 -45.72 -1.58
N HIS A 14 -19.62 -46.08 -0.47
CA HIS A 14 -18.85 -45.18 0.36
C HIS A 14 -18.08 -44.17 -0.52
N CYS A 15 -18.44 -42.90 -0.46
CA CYS A 15 -17.63 -41.83 -1.03
C CYS A 15 -16.48 -41.54 -0.07
N SER A 16 -15.35 -42.24 -0.22
CA SER A 16 -14.07 -41.70 0.23
C SER A 16 -13.52 -40.81 -0.88
N CYS A 17 -13.42 -39.51 -0.62
CA CYS A 17 -12.68 -38.61 -1.51
C CYS A 17 -11.19 -38.87 -1.31
N SER A 18 -10.59 -39.71 -2.16
CA SER A 18 -9.13 -39.84 -2.21
C SER A 18 -8.49 -38.54 -2.75
N GLU A 19 -7.23 -38.32 -2.41
CA GLU A 19 -6.41 -37.13 -2.74
C GLU A 19 -6.37 -36.72 -4.22
N GLN A 20 -6.91 -37.52 -5.14
CA GLN A 20 -6.96 -37.20 -6.57
C GLN A 20 -7.93 -36.05 -6.93
N SER A 21 -8.86 -35.69 -6.04
CA SER A 21 -9.77 -34.55 -6.27
C SER A 21 -9.12 -33.17 -6.10
N ARG A 22 -7.94 -33.08 -5.47
CA ARG A 22 -7.20 -31.81 -5.34
C ARG A 22 -6.46 -31.39 -6.61
N THR A 23 -6.24 -32.31 -7.55
CA THR A 23 -5.36 -32.08 -8.71
C THR A 23 -6.12 -31.86 -10.02
N LEU A 24 -7.46 -31.82 -10.00
CA LEU A 24 -8.29 -31.74 -11.21
C LEU A 24 -8.89 -30.35 -11.51
N ILE A 25 -8.41 -29.28 -10.87
CA ILE A 25 -8.76 -27.89 -11.22
C ILE A 25 -7.70 -27.25 -12.14
N LEU A 26 -7.12 -28.03 -13.07
CA LEU A 26 -6.18 -27.49 -14.06
C LEU A 26 -6.40 -27.99 -15.51
N ARG A 27 -7.51 -28.68 -15.82
CA ARG A 27 -7.85 -29.03 -17.21
C ARG A 27 -9.32 -28.78 -17.54
N GLN A 28 -9.56 -28.14 -18.68
CA GLN A 28 -10.84 -27.61 -19.18
C GLN A 28 -11.89 -28.66 -19.60
N SER A 29 -12.12 -29.73 -18.84
CA SER A 29 -13.22 -30.64 -19.15
C SER A 29 -13.70 -31.36 -17.90
N VAL A 30 -14.73 -30.81 -17.25
CA VAL A 30 -15.46 -31.51 -16.19
C VAL A 30 -16.93 -31.56 -16.59
N ASP A 31 -17.52 -32.74 -16.48
CA ASP A 31 -18.94 -32.99 -16.66
C ASP A 31 -19.72 -32.27 -15.55
N SER A 32 -20.58 -31.33 -15.94
CA SER A 32 -21.39 -30.50 -15.05
C SER A 32 -22.34 -31.30 -14.15
N HIS A 33 -22.70 -32.52 -14.53
CA HIS A 33 -23.63 -33.35 -13.75
C HIS A 33 -22.96 -33.97 -12.50
N ALA A 34 -21.71 -34.41 -12.63
CA ALA A 34 -20.93 -34.99 -11.52
C ALA A 34 -20.53 -33.95 -10.45
N LEU A 35 -20.36 -32.69 -10.87
CA LEU A 35 -20.07 -31.59 -9.94
C LEU A 35 -21.30 -31.19 -9.10
N ALA A 36 -22.50 -31.35 -9.67
CA ALA A 36 -23.75 -30.95 -9.01
C ALA A 36 -24.14 -31.91 -7.87
N GLU A 37 -23.93 -33.22 -8.01
CA GLU A 37 -24.21 -34.19 -6.95
C GLU A 37 -23.27 -34.04 -5.74
N CYS A 38 -22.01 -33.65 -5.97
CA CYS A 38 -21.02 -33.47 -4.89
C CYS A 38 -21.30 -32.21 -4.04
N VAL A 39 -21.88 -31.17 -4.64
CA VAL A 39 -22.16 -29.88 -3.97
C VAL A 39 -23.47 -29.90 -3.17
N LEU A 40 -24.43 -30.77 -3.52
CA LEU A 40 -25.76 -30.78 -2.89
C LEU A 40 -25.84 -31.58 -1.59
N HIS A 41 -24.85 -32.44 -1.28
CA HIS A 41 -24.90 -33.34 -0.12
C HIS A 41 -23.87 -33.08 0.99
N HIS A 42 -23.11 -31.98 0.93
CA HIS A 42 -22.11 -31.66 1.94
C HIS A 42 -22.33 -30.25 2.51
N LEU A 43 -22.88 -30.17 3.72
CA LEU A 43 -23.28 -28.93 4.41
C LEU A 43 -22.15 -27.89 4.58
N PRO A 44 -20.88 -28.25 4.87
CA PRO A 44 -19.79 -27.28 5.01
C PRO A 44 -19.40 -26.54 3.71
N THR A 45 -19.67 -27.11 2.54
CA THR A 45 -19.24 -26.56 1.24
C THR A 45 -20.24 -25.59 0.62
N ARG A 46 -21.44 -25.48 1.20
CA ARG A 46 -22.53 -24.62 0.70
C ARG A 46 -22.26 -23.13 0.93
N GLY A 47 -21.50 -22.77 1.97
CA GLY A 47 -21.18 -21.37 2.32
C GLY A 47 -20.05 -20.74 1.48
N VAL A 48 -19.13 -21.55 0.95
CA VAL A 48 -17.88 -21.04 0.33
C VAL A 48 -18.01 -20.80 -1.18
N MET A 49 -19.07 -21.30 -1.83
CA MET A 49 -19.17 -21.33 -3.30
C MET A 49 -20.30 -20.48 -3.91
N HIS A 50 -20.99 -19.63 -3.14
CA HIS A 50 -22.07 -18.79 -3.69
C HIS A 50 -21.60 -17.56 -4.49
N GLY A 51 -20.30 -17.19 -4.44
CA GLY A 51 -19.75 -16.05 -5.20
C GLY A 51 -19.10 -16.40 -6.55
N ARG A 52 -18.73 -17.68 -6.76
CA ARG A 52 -18.00 -18.12 -7.97
C ARG A 52 -18.88 -18.87 -8.97
N LEU A 53 -19.91 -19.60 -8.54
CA LEU A 53 -20.83 -20.31 -9.45
C LEU A 53 -21.72 -19.38 -10.28
N SER A 54 -22.10 -18.20 -9.75
CA SER A 54 -22.87 -17.19 -10.50
C SER A 54 -22.12 -16.65 -11.72
N ARG A 55 -20.78 -16.72 -11.73
CA ARG A 55 -19.95 -16.30 -12.88
C ARG A 55 -19.78 -17.37 -13.95
N CYS A 56 -19.90 -18.65 -13.60
CA CYS A 56 -19.85 -19.75 -14.57
C CYS A 56 -21.21 -19.99 -15.24
N LEU A 57 -22.32 -19.85 -14.49
CA LEU A 57 -23.67 -20.02 -15.04
C LEU A 57 -24.13 -18.85 -15.94
N GLY A 58 -23.46 -17.69 -15.88
CA GLY A 58 -23.67 -16.59 -16.84
C GLY A 58 -23.04 -16.81 -18.22
N ARG A 59 -22.32 -17.93 -18.43
CA ARG A 59 -21.65 -18.27 -19.71
C ARG A 59 -22.17 -19.54 -20.39
N SER A 60 -23.14 -20.25 -19.81
CA SER A 60 -23.82 -21.35 -20.50
C SER A 60 -25.17 -20.91 -21.04
N SER A 61 -25.52 -21.36 -22.24
CA SER A 61 -26.80 -21.11 -22.93
C SER A 61 -27.98 -21.87 -22.31
N TRP A 62 -27.99 -21.99 -20.98
CA TRP A 62 -29.02 -22.74 -20.27
C TRP A 62 -30.19 -21.81 -19.94
N GLN A 63 -31.38 -22.16 -20.44
CA GLN A 63 -32.65 -21.58 -19.99
C GLN A 63 -33.36 -22.59 -19.08
N PRO A 64 -33.92 -22.16 -17.93
CA PRO A 64 -34.76 -23.01 -17.11
C PRO A 64 -36.05 -23.38 -17.87
N PRO A 65 -36.61 -24.60 -17.67
CA PRO A 65 -37.87 -24.98 -18.30
C PRO A 65 -39.00 -24.06 -17.84
N GLY A 66 -39.79 -23.56 -18.80
CA GLY A 66 -40.89 -22.64 -18.58
C GLY A 66 -41.97 -23.21 -17.65
N ARG A 67 -42.48 -22.37 -16.75
CA ARG A 67 -43.71 -22.68 -16.00
C ARG A 67 -44.91 -22.64 -16.95
N PRO A 68 -45.85 -23.59 -16.86
CA PRO A 68 -47.04 -23.61 -17.70
C PRO A 68 -47.97 -22.44 -17.33
N SER A 69 -48.55 -21.85 -18.37
CA SER A 69 -49.56 -20.79 -18.35
C SER A 69 -50.94 -21.28 -17.91
N GLY A 70 -51.64 -20.51 -17.07
CA GLY A 70 -53.06 -20.73 -16.78
C GLY A 70 -53.71 -19.70 -15.83
N ALA A 71 -54.42 -18.75 -16.44
CA ALA A 71 -55.70 -18.11 -16.03
C ALA A 71 -55.93 -17.49 -14.62
N SER A 72 -56.08 -16.15 -14.65
CA SER A 72 -57.20 -15.30 -14.18
C SER A 72 -57.80 -15.34 -12.76
N SER A 73 -58.12 -14.10 -12.32
CA SER A 73 -59.23 -13.61 -11.48
C SER A 73 -59.20 -13.79 -9.95
N GLY A 74 -59.12 -12.65 -9.25
CA GLY A 74 -60.19 -12.10 -8.41
C GLY A 74 -60.50 -12.74 -7.05
N GLY A 75 -60.71 -11.88 -6.04
CA GLY A 75 -61.68 -12.15 -4.97
C GLY A 75 -61.11 -12.62 -3.63
N SER A 76 -61.50 -11.90 -2.59
CA SER A 76 -61.42 -12.22 -1.16
C SER A 76 -62.05 -13.56 -0.77
N SER A 77 -61.50 -14.24 0.24
CA SER A 77 -62.24 -14.65 1.46
C SER A 77 -61.33 -15.35 2.48
N TRP A 78 -61.69 -15.16 3.75
CA TRP A 78 -61.11 -15.70 4.97
C TRP A 78 -61.53 -17.16 5.28
N GLU A 79 -60.96 -17.68 6.38
CA GLU A 79 -61.27 -18.90 7.19
C GLU A 79 -60.38 -20.12 6.87
N GLY A 80 -59.43 -20.55 7.72
CA GLY A 80 -59.53 -21.17 9.05
C GLY A 80 -59.04 -22.64 8.91
N ILE A 81 -58.22 -23.32 9.74
CA ILE A 81 -58.00 -23.40 11.19
C ILE A 81 -56.70 -24.24 11.43
N ALA A 82 -55.94 -23.91 12.50
CA ALA A 82 -55.07 -24.71 13.42
C ALA A 82 -54.25 -25.93 12.90
N THR A 83 -53.03 -26.29 13.34
CA THR A 83 -52.18 -26.02 14.53
C THR A 83 -50.85 -26.78 14.31
N ALA A 84 -49.69 -26.21 14.67
CA ALA A 84 -48.54 -26.94 15.21
C ALA A 84 -47.51 -25.96 15.81
N GLN A 85 -47.03 -26.30 17.00
CA GLN A 85 -46.22 -25.53 17.93
C GLN A 85 -44.73 -25.39 17.50
N PRO A 86 -43.97 -24.45 18.08
CA PRO A 86 -42.52 -24.37 17.95
C PRO A 86 -41.86 -25.41 18.86
N VAL A 87 -40.77 -26.03 18.39
CA VAL A 87 -39.94 -26.93 19.19
C VAL A 87 -38.49 -26.47 19.09
N ASP A 88 -38.06 -25.91 20.21
CA ASP A 88 -36.80 -26.04 20.94
C ASP A 88 -35.46 -26.21 20.20
N GLU A 89 -34.60 -25.25 20.52
CA GLU A 89 -33.15 -25.31 20.55
C GLU A 89 -32.71 -26.34 21.61
N ASP A 90 -31.75 -27.20 21.26
CA ASP A 90 -30.70 -27.65 22.18
C ASP A 90 -29.54 -28.31 21.42
N ASP A 91 -28.36 -28.17 22.02
CA ASP A 91 -27.04 -28.80 21.77
C ASP A 91 -26.13 -28.24 20.67
N PHE A 92 -25.19 -27.37 21.07
CA PHE A 92 -23.76 -27.75 21.21
C PHE A 92 -22.90 -26.68 21.94
N GLU A 93 -22.61 -26.98 23.21
CA GLU A 93 -21.40 -26.74 24.03
C GLU A 93 -20.65 -25.38 23.97
N GLU A 94 -20.96 -24.51 24.94
CA GLU A 94 -20.04 -23.51 25.51
C GLU A 94 -19.18 -24.16 26.60
N SER A 95 -17.87 -23.93 26.58
CA SER A 95 -16.97 -24.29 27.69
C SER A 95 -16.97 -23.18 28.74
N GLU A 96 -17.66 -23.41 29.86
CA GLU A 96 -17.59 -22.56 31.05
C GLU A 96 -16.21 -22.67 31.74
N THR A 97 -15.51 -21.55 31.84
CA THR A 97 -14.43 -21.37 32.83
C THR A 97 -15.06 -21.03 34.17
N THR A 98 -14.76 -21.81 35.21
CA THR A 98 -15.38 -21.67 36.54
C THR A 98 -14.85 -20.45 37.30
N ASP A 99 -15.71 -19.84 38.12
CA ASP A 99 -15.45 -18.63 38.94
C ASP A 99 -14.30 -18.78 39.96
N GLU A 100 -13.72 -19.97 40.14
CA GLU A 100 -12.51 -20.18 40.95
C GLU A 100 -11.22 -19.81 40.20
N GLU A 101 -11.17 -19.91 38.87
CA GLU A 101 -9.99 -19.55 38.07
C GLU A 101 -9.88 -18.03 37.84
N ALA A 102 -11.00 -17.32 37.76
CA ALA A 102 -11.02 -15.85 37.69
C ALA A 102 -10.55 -15.19 39.01
N SER A 103 -10.81 -15.83 40.15
CA SER A 103 -10.39 -15.37 41.48
C SER A 103 -8.89 -15.62 41.76
N ALA A 104 -8.33 -16.69 41.18
CA ALA A 104 -6.90 -16.98 41.25
C ALA A 104 -6.06 -16.04 40.36
N LEU A 105 -6.57 -15.64 39.19
CA LEU A 105 -5.91 -14.68 38.30
C LEU A 105 -5.88 -13.25 38.90
N ALA A 106 -6.95 -12.83 39.57
CA ALA A 106 -7.02 -11.54 40.25
C ALA A 106 -6.03 -11.42 41.41
N LYS A 107 -5.87 -12.48 42.22
CA LYS A 107 -4.86 -12.53 43.30
C LYS A 107 -3.41 -12.60 42.79
N SER A 108 -3.18 -13.17 41.61
CA SER A 108 -1.86 -13.17 40.98
C SER A 108 -1.48 -11.79 40.39
N LEU A 109 -2.47 -10.97 40.01
CA LEU A 109 -2.25 -9.59 39.56
C LEU A 109 -1.98 -8.65 40.74
N ASP A 110 -2.67 -8.80 41.88
CA ASP A 110 -2.42 -7.97 43.07
C ASP A 110 -1.04 -8.23 43.71
N ASN A 111 -0.54 -9.47 43.67
CA ASN A 111 0.82 -9.79 44.15
C ASN A 111 1.93 -9.31 43.20
N ALA A 112 1.65 -9.18 41.89
CA ALA A 112 2.61 -8.63 40.92
C ALA A 112 2.67 -7.09 40.98
N VAL A 113 1.62 -6.44 41.49
CA VAL A 113 1.59 -4.99 41.74
C VAL A 113 2.31 -4.65 43.06
N SER A 114 2.23 -5.49 44.09
CA SER A 114 2.95 -5.26 45.36
C SER A 114 4.47 -5.52 45.29
N GLU A 115 4.93 -6.49 44.49
CA GLU A 115 6.37 -6.73 44.28
C GLU A 115 7.05 -5.71 43.34
N GLY A 116 6.26 -4.92 42.61
CA GLY A 116 6.74 -3.80 41.78
C GLY A 116 6.91 -2.47 42.52
N GLU A 117 6.28 -2.32 43.69
CA GLU A 117 6.32 -1.08 44.49
C GLU A 117 7.46 -1.03 45.51
N GLU A 118 8.16 -2.14 45.81
CA GLU A 118 9.30 -2.16 46.74
C GLU A 118 10.68 -1.88 46.10
N ALA A 119 10.77 -1.78 44.78
CA ALA A 119 12.04 -1.51 44.07
C ALA A 119 12.29 -0.02 43.73
N ALA A 120 11.38 0.89 44.11
CA ALA A 120 11.45 2.32 43.74
C ALA A 120 11.59 3.29 44.93
N ALA A 121 12.13 2.83 46.06
CA ALA A 121 12.36 3.67 47.23
C ALA A 121 13.84 3.67 47.65
N VAL A 122 14.70 4.46 47.00
CA VAL A 122 15.86 5.17 47.61
C VAL A 122 16.33 6.34 46.68
N SER A 123 16.42 7.56 47.27
CA SER A 123 16.98 8.85 46.78
C SER A 123 16.13 9.67 45.79
N ASP A 124 15.27 10.64 46.19
CA ASP A 124 15.47 11.95 46.87
C ASP A 124 16.22 12.96 45.95
N THR A 125 15.73 14.14 45.51
CA THR A 125 14.83 15.19 46.06
C THR A 125 14.29 16.11 44.93
N GLY A 126 13.05 16.64 45.06
CA GLY A 126 12.72 18.04 44.64
C GLY A 126 11.70 18.33 43.51
N SER A 127 10.42 18.52 43.89
CA SER A 127 9.30 19.22 43.16
C SER A 127 8.84 18.58 41.82
N ASP A 128 7.57 18.56 41.37
CA ASP A 128 6.41 19.39 41.65
C ASP A 128 5.12 18.69 41.19
N THR A 129 4.01 19.07 41.80
CA THR A 129 2.64 18.67 41.45
C THR A 129 2.17 19.49 40.23
N MET A 130 2.34 18.95 39.03
CA MET A 130 1.75 19.54 37.81
C MET A 130 0.45 18.82 37.41
N PRO A 131 -0.68 19.52 37.26
CA PRO A 131 -1.92 18.97 36.70
C PRO A 131 -1.70 18.39 35.29
N ALA A 132 -2.44 17.33 34.94
CA ALA A 132 -2.31 16.63 33.66
C ALA A 132 -2.43 17.57 32.44
N ASP A 133 -3.28 18.60 32.54
CA ASP A 133 -3.47 19.60 31.48
C ASP A 133 -2.25 20.51 31.30
N GLU A 134 -1.54 20.82 32.38
CA GLU A 134 -0.31 21.62 32.34
C GLU A 134 0.88 20.78 31.81
N ARG A 135 0.89 19.47 32.10
CA ARG A 135 1.86 18.54 31.52
C ARG A 135 1.64 18.35 30.02
N ALA A 136 0.38 18.25 29.58
CA ALA A 136 0.03 18.19 28.16
C ALA A 136 0.38 19.50 27.44
N ALA A 137 0.16 20.66 28.06
CA ALA A 137 0.52 21.95 27.52
C ALA A 137 2.04 22.14 27.39
N LYS A 138 2.84 21.76 28.40
CA LYS A 138 4.31 21.78 28.31
C LYS A 138 4.85 20.79 27.29
N MET A 139 4.21 19.62 27.14
CA MET A 139 4.59 18.65 26.11
C MET A 139 4.25 19.17 24.70
N LEU A 140 3.11 19.82 24.52
CA LEU A 140 2.76 20.52 23.27
C LEU A 140 3.72 21.66 22.95
N ALA A 141 4.14 22.44 23.96
CA ALA A 141 5.13 23.50 23.79
C ALA A 141 6.50 22.94 23.39
N ALA A 142 6.97 21.88 24.05
CA ALA A 142 8.22 21.21 23.69
C ALA A 142 8.16 20.55 22.30
N ILE A 143 6.99 20.03 21.90
CA ILE A 143 6.75 19.51 20.55
C ILE A 143 6.78 20.65 19.52
N GLN A 144 6.19 21.80 19.85
CA GLN A 144 6.18 22.97 18.98
C GLN A 144 7.60 23.53 18.80
N GLU A 145 8.37 23.61 19.87
CA GLU A 145 9.79 24.02 19.86
C GLU A 145 10.64 23.04 19.02
N HIS A 146 10.41 21.74 19.15
CA HIS A 146 11.14 20.74 18.35
C HIS A 146 10.70 20.72 16.88
N ILE A 147 9.44 21.05 16.58
CA ILE A 147 8.97 21.26 15.20
C ILE A 147 9.62 22.52 14.62
N GLU A 148 9.74 23.58 15.41
CA GLU A 148 10.40 24.83 14.99
C GLU A 148 11.91 24.62 14.77
N GLU A 149 12.58 23.81 15.61
CA GLU A 149 13.97 23.38 15.40
C GLU A 149 14.14 22.49 14.15
N GLU A 150 13.25 21.52 13.93
CA GLU A 150 13.27 20.70 12.71
C GLU A 150 12.92 21.53 11.45
N GLU A 151 12.04 22.53 11.58
CA GLU A 151 11.75 23.51 10.53
C GLU A 151 12.96 24.42 10.28
N GLU A 152 13.69 24.86 11.30
CA GLU A 152 14.94 25.62 11.16
C GLU A 152 16.05 24.79 10.51
N GLU A 153 16.26 23.53 10.92
CA GLU A 153 17.18 22.61 10.24
C GLU A 153 16.74 22.33 8.79
N ALA A 154 15.42 22.20 8.54
CA ALA A 154 14.89 22.05 7.20
C ALA A 154 15.00 23.34 6.37
N VAL A 155 14.92 24.51 7.00
CA VAL A 155 15.11 25.84 6.40
C VAL A 155 16.59 26.07 6.10
N GLU A 156 17.50 25.65 6.96
CA GLU A 156 18.95 25.74 6.77
C GLU A 156 19.41 24.75 5.68
N ALA A 157 18.90 23.52 5.69
CA ALA A 157 19.04 22.58 4.58
C ALA A 157 18.40 23.10 3.29
N ASN A 158 17.29 23.86 3.36
CA ASN A 158 16.68 24.54 2.22
C ASN A 158 17.48 25.78 1.77
N HIS A 159 18.23 26.44 2.67
CA HIS A 159 19.11 27.56 2.38
C HIS A 159 20.35 27.06 1.62
N ASP A 160 20.90 25.92 2.05
CA ASP A 160 21.93 25.18 1.32
C ASP A 160 21.42 24.66 -0.03
N VAL A 161 20.17 24.18 -0.11
CA VAL A 161 19.56 23.78 -1.39
C VAL A 161 19.26 24.98 -2.29
N ARG A 162 18.90 26.15 -1.76
CA ARG A 162 18.78 27.41 -2.52
C ARG A 162 20.14 27.90 -3.02
N ALA A 163 21.18 27.82 -2.19
CA ALA A 163 22.55 28.12 -2.59
C ALA A 163 23.04 27.14 -3.68
N LEU A 164 22.77 25.84 -3.53
CA LEU A 164 23.01 24.81 -4.54
C LEU A 164 22.18 25.00 -5.82
N ALA A 165 20.94 25.49 -5.72
CA ALA A 165 20.10 25.80 -6.87
C ALA A 165 20.64 27.01 -7.64
N THR A 166 21.16 28.02 -6.93
CA THR A 166 21.81 29.21 -7.49
C THR A 166 23.17 28.88 -8.12
N ALA A 167 23.94 27.97 -7.51
CA ALA A 167 25.16 27.42 -8.09
C ALA A 167 24.87 26.52 -9.32
N ALA A 168 23.81 25.71 -9.28
CA ALA A 168 23.40 24.86 -10.41
C ALA A 168 22.86 25.64 -11.61
N THR A 169 22.41 26.89 -11.43
CA THR A 169 22.10 27.79 -12.56
C THR A 169 23.36 28.32 -13.24
N ALA A 170 24.49 28.42 -12.54
CA ALA A 170 25.75 28.93 -13.07
C ALA A 170 26.53 27.90 -13.94
N GLU A 171 26.35 26.59 -13.74
CA GLU A 171 27.06 25.52 -14.48
C GLU A 171 26.39 25.06 -15.80
N SER A 172 25.49 25.86 -16.39
CA SER A 172 24.62 25.41 -17.50
C SER A 172 25.25 25.43 -18.91
N GLY A 173 26.56 25.58 -19.05
CA GLY A 173 27.24 25.78 -20.34
C GLY A 173 27.55 24.54 -21.20
N GLY A 174 27.28 23.31 -20.73
CA GLY A 174 27.57 22.07 -21.47
C GLY A 174 26.33 21.41 -22.10
N PRO A 175 26.47 20.66 -23.21
CA PRO A 175 25.35 19.91 -23.79
C PRO A 175 24.77 18.92 -22.77
N ARG A 176 23.47 19.05 -22.47
CA ARG A 176 22.76 18.15 -21.55
C ARG A 176 22.75 16.73 -22.13
N ARG A 177 23.48 15.83 -21.48
CA ARG A 177 23.47 14.40 -21.80
C ARG A 177 22.08 13.82 -21.54
N ARG A 178 21.62 12.98 -22.48
CA ARG A 178 20.33 12.28 -22.41
C ARG A 178 20.56 10.82 -22.08
N TYR A 179 20.02 10.37 -20.96
CA TYR A 179 20.06 8.99 -20.50
C TYR A 179 18.70 8.31 -20.69
N ARG A 180 18.72 7.01 -20.95
CA ARG A 180 17.52 6.16 -21.04
C ARG A 180 17.31 5.40 -19.75
N TRP A 181 16.13 5.60 -19.16
CA TRP A 181 15.70 5.03 -17.90
C TRP A 181 14.66 3.95 -18.14
N LEU A 182 14.81 2.83 -17.44
CA LEU A 182 13.86 1.73 -17.43
C LEU A 182 13.19 1.65 -16.05
N SER A 183 11.88 1.42 -16.04
CA SER A 183 11.15 1.00 -14.84
C SER A 183 10.35 -0.27 -15.14
N VAL A 184 10.48 -1.26 -14.27
CA VAL A 184 9.67 -2.48 -14.24
C VAL A 184 9.05 -2.54 -12.85
N ASP A 185 7.74 -2.38 -12.77
CA ASP A 185 7.08 -2.04 -11.51
C ASP A 185 5.60 -2.51 -11.49
N TYR A 186 5.05 -2.70 -10.28
CA TYR A 186 3.66 -3.08 -10.03
C TYR A 186 2.74 -1.88 -9.73
N HIS A 187 3.27 -0.65 -9.64
CA HIS A 187 2.50 0.56 -9.36
C HIS A 187 2.71 1.66 -10.43
N ILE A 188 1.68 1.90 -11.25
CA ILE A 188 1.78 2.76 -12.44
C ILE A 188 1.88 4.27 -12.12
N ALA A 189 1.39 4.72 -10.97
CA ALA A 189 1.29 6.15 -10.67
C ALA A 189 2.63 6.71 -10.16
N THR A 190 3.42 5.93 -9.43
CA THR A 190 4.77 6.37 -9.02
C THR A 190 5.70 6.44 -10.24
N ALA A 191 5.64 5.43 -11.12
CA ALA A 191 6.37 5.44 -12.37
C ALA A 191 5.96 6.64 -13.26
N GLN A 192 4.70 7.06 -13.22
CA GLN A 192 4.23 8.27 -13.91
C GLN A 192 4.94 9.53 -13.42
N ASP A 193 5.00 9.74 -12.10
CA ASP A 193 5.59 10.94 -11.51
C ASP A 193 7.10 11.02 -11.81
N VAL A 194 7.80 9.90 -11.62
CA VAL A 194 9.23 9.79 -11.93
C VAL A 194 9.47 10.02 -13.43
N GLY A 195 8.72 9.33 -14.29
CA GLY A 195 8.86 9.43 -15.73
C GLY A 195 8.59 10.85 -16.25
N HIS A 196 7.57 11.51 -15.71
CA HIS A 196 7.28 12.91 -16.01
C HIS A 196 8.44 13.83 -15.60
N THR A 197 8.92 13.69 -14.36
CA THR A 197 10.04 14.50 -13.85
C THR A 197 11.32 14.30 -14.66
N LEU A 198 11.65 13.06 -15.01
CA LEU A 198 12.81 12.74 -15.85
C LEU A 198 12.67 13.33 -17.26
N THR A 199 11.46 13.32 -17.83
CA THR A 199 11.17 13.93 -19.13
C THR A 199 11.35 15.44 -19.09
N GLU A 200 10.90 16.12 -18.03
CA GLU A 200 11.14 17.56 -17.82
C GLU A 200 12.65 17.89 -17.73
N LEU A 201 13.46 16.95 -17.25
CA LEU A 201 14.92 17.05 -17.19
C LEU A 201 15.62 16.64 -18.50
N GLY A 202 14.86 16.40 -19.58
CA GLY A 202 15.37 16.07 -20.91
C GLY A 202 15.85 14.62 -21.06
N GLN A 203 15.46 13.73 -20.14
CA GLN A 203 15.80 12.31 -20.16
C GLN A 203 14.73 11.50 -20.92
N THR A 204 15.03 10.24 -21.23
CA THR A 204 14.06 9.31 -21.81
C THR A 204 13.66 8.28 -20.76
N PHE A 205 12.36 8.07 -20.57
CA PHE A 205 11.83 7.10 -19.62
C PHE A 205 11.00 6.03 -20.34
N VAL A 206 11.20 4.78 -19.95
CA VAL A 206 10.49 3.61 -20.49
C VAL A 206 9.93 2.83 -19.33
N GLU A 207 8.62 2.66 -19.34
CA GLU A 207 7.91 1.86 -18.35
C GLU A 207 7.47 0.53 -18.98
N LYS A 208 7.77 -0.56 -18.28
CA LYS A 208 7.33 -1.93 -18.60
C LYS A 208 6.64 -2.47 -17.35
N SER A 209 5.43 -2.01 -17.11
CA SER A 209 4.68 -2.29 -15.89
C SER A 209 4.11 -3.70 -15.85
N LEU A 210 4.20 -4.32 -14.67
CA LEU A 210 3.58 -5.59 -14.30
C LEU A 210 2.26 -5.39 -13.53
N SER A 211 1.83 -4.13 -13.33
CA SER A 211 0.60 -3.78 -12.64
C SER A 211 -0.64 -4.29 -13.38
N GLY A 212 -1.68 -4.69 -12.65
CA GLY A 212 -3.01 -4.92 -13.24
C GLY A 212 -3.61 -3.66 -13.90
N ALA A 213 -3.13 -2.47 -13.55
CA ALA A 213 -3.60 -1.20 -14.08
C ALA A 213 -2.79 -0.69 -15.30
N CYS A 214 -1.75 -1.40 -15.74
CA CYS A 214 -0.83 -0.94 -16.79
C CYS A 214 -1.52 -0.57 -18.12
N GLY A 215 -2.67 -1.19 -18.43
CA GLY A 215 -3.44 -0.92 -19.64
C GLY A 215 -3.95 0.52 -19.72
N ARG A 216 -4.19 1.16 -18.56
CA ARG A 216 -4.66 2.56 -18.48
C ARG A 216 -3.63 3.56 -19.02
N ARG A 217 -2.34 3.20 -18.98
CA ARG A 217 -1.23 4.04 -19.45
C ARG A 217 -0.52 3.46 -20.67
N GLN A 218 -0.99 2.32 -21.19
CA GLN A 218 -0.36 1.58 -22.27
C GLN A 218 1.11 1.21 -21.97
N THR A 219 1.42 0.96 -20.68
CA THR A 219 2.79 0.65 -20.21
C THR A 219 3.01 -0.83 -19.90
N CYS A 220 2.06 -1.70 -20.24
CA CYS A 220 2.16 -3.13 -19.92
C CYS A 220 3.41 -3.77 -20.50
N ALA A 221 4.15 -4.49 -19.66
CA ALA A 221 5.28 -5.29 -20.10
C ALA A 221 4.82 -6.45 -20.99
N GLN A 222 5.59 -6.76 -22.04
CA GLN A 222 5.37 -7.98 -22.81
C GLN A 222 6.12 -9.13 -22.15
N ALA A 223 5.47 -10.29 -22.00
CA ALA A 223 6.06 -11.46 -21.34
C ALA A 223 7.43 -11.86 -21.91
N ARG A 224 7.59 -11.80 -23.24
CA ARG A 224 8.85 -12.12 -23.93
C ARG A 224 10.01 -11.17 -23.61
N GLU A 225 9.73 -9.93 -23.23
CA GLU A 225 10.75 -8.91 -22.96
C GLU A 225 11.37 -9.07 -21.56
N LEU A 226 10.63 -9.68 -20.63
CA LEU A 226 11.04 -9.86 -19.24
C LEU A 226 11.37 -11.32 -18.88
N ALA A 227 11.09 -12.28 -19.77
CA ALA A 227 11.34 -13.69 -19.54
C ALA A 227 12.78 -13.94 -19.03
N PRO A 228 12.97 -14.78 -18.00
CA PRO A 228 12.01 -15.70 -17.38
C PRO A 228 11.12 -15.06 -16.30
N LEU A 229 11.19 -13.74 -16.07
CA LEU A 229 10.30 -13.07 -15.13
C LEU A 229 8.88 -13.03 -15.69
N THR A 230 7.91 -13.36 -14.84
CA THR A 230 6.48 -13.24 -15.14
C THR A 230 5.85 -12.23 -14.19
N LYS A 231 4.62 -11.83 -14.50
CA LYS A 231 3.81 -11.00 -13.58
C LYS A 231 3.66 -11.64 -12.20
N ASP A 232 3.64 -12.96 -12.11
CA ASP A 232 3.44 -13.65 -10.83
C ASP A 232 4.77 -13.87 -10.10
N SER A 233 5.82 -14.24 -10.85
CA SER A 233 7.13 -14.55 -10.26
C SER A 233 7.92 -13.31 -9.88
N ALA A 234 7.80 -12.18 -10.59
CA ALA A 234 8.64 -11.02 -10.33
C ALA A 234 8.33 -10.33 -8.98
N PHE A 235 7.08 -10.36 -8.50
CA PHE A 235 6.70 -9.68 -7.26
C PHE A 235 7.48 -10.23 -6.07
N THR A 236 7.47 -11.56 -5.91
CA THR A 236 8.10 -12.25 -4.78
C THR A 236 9.43 -12.90 -5.12
N LEU A 237 9.78 -13.06 -6.40
CA LEU A 237 10.88 -13.88 -6.91
C LEU A 237 10.78 -15.38 -6.57
N CYS A 238 9.65 -15.85 -6.03
CA CYS A 238 9.47 -17.25 -5.63
C CYS A 238 9.07 -18.16 -6.80
N PRO A 239 9.27 -19.49 -6.69
CA PRO A 239 9.73 -20.24 -5.50
C PRO A 239 11.25 -20.33 -5.29
N GLN A 240 12.07 -19.94 -6.27
CA GLN A 240 13.53 -20.04 -6.21
C GLN A 240 14.16 -18.67 -6.50
N PRO A 241 14.18 -17.75 -5.52
CA PRO A 241 14.58 -16.36 -5.72
C PRO A 241 16.03 -16.18 -6.14
N HIS A 242 16.96 -17.05 -5.73
CA HIS A 242 18.35 -16.91 -6.14
C HIS A 242 18.52 -17.43 -7.57
N ALA A 243 17.98 -18.59 -7.91
CA ALA A 243 17.99 -19.14 -9.27
C ALA A 243 17.26 -18.24 -10.28
N LEU A 244 16.10 -17.68 -9.92
CA LEU A 244 15.34 -16.80 -10.82
C LEU A 244 16.09 -15.51 -11.14
N ARG A 245 16.78 -14.90 -10.15
CA ARG A 245 17.63 -13.73 -10.39
C ARG A 245 18.80 -14.05 -11.32
N ARG A 246 19.46 -15.20 -11.12
CA ARG A 246 20.52 -15.69 -12.00
C ARG A 246 20.02 -15.90 -13.43
N ALA A 247 18.89 -16.59 -13.58
CA ALA A 247 18.27 -16.85 -14.88
C ALA A 247 17.83 -15.56 -15.59
N ALA A 248 17.25 -14.60 -14.85
CA ALA A 248 16.88 -13.30 -15.39
C ALA A 248 18.09 -12.49 -15.85
N PHE A 249 19.18 -12.50 -15.09
CA PHE A 249 20.41 -11.86 -15.51
C PHE A 249 20.98 -12.45 -16.80
N GLU A 250 21.10 -13.78 -16.88
CA GLU A 250 21.62 -14.44 -18.07
C GLU A 250 20.75 -14.21 -19.30
N ALA A 251 19.43 -14.26 -19.16
CA ALA A 251 18.50 -14.02 -20.27
C ALA A 251 18.52 -12.56 -20.74
N LEU A 252 18.62 -11.59 -19.81
CA LEU A 252 18.41 -10.19 -20.14
C LEU A 252 19.70 -9.41 -20.41
N ARG A 253 20.88 -9.88 -19.97
CA ARG A 253 22.15 -9.12 -20.10
C ARG A 253 22.53 -8.75 -21.54
N GLY A 254 22.11 -9.56 -22.51
CA GLY A 254 22.30 -9.30 -23.95
C GLY A 254 21.04 -8.78 -24.68
N SER A 255 19.94 -8.55 -23.98
CA SER A 255 18.68 -8.10 -24.60
C SER A 255 18.77 -6.65 -25.07
N GLU A 256 18.04 -6.30 -26.14
CA GLU A 256 17.94 -4.92 -26.64
C GLU A 256 17.45 -3.94 -25.55
N MET A 257 16.54 -4.41 -24.68
CA MET A 257 16.04 -3.64 -23.54
C MET A 257 17.19 -3.21 -22.63
N MET A 258 18.04 -4.15 -22.20
CA MET A 258 19.17 -3.84 -21.31
C MET A 258 20.34 -3.18 -22.04
N LEU A 259 20.54 -3.48 -23.32
CA LEU A 259 21.54 -2.84 -24.17
C LEU A 259 21.18 -1.42 -24.56
N SER A 260 19.93 -0.97 -24.41
CA SER A 260 19.56 0.44 -24.62
C SER A 260 19.44 1.24 -23.31
N THR A 261 19.32 0.57 -22.17
CA THR A 261 19.11 1.20 -20.87
C THR A 261 20.42 1.72 -20.26
N ASP A 262 20.40 2.93 -19.71
CA ASP A 262 21.52 3.51 -18.95
C ASP A 262 21.32 3.38 -17.43
N SER A 263 20.05 3.45 -17.01
CA SER A 263 19.65 3.46 -15.60
C SER A 263 18.32 2.76 -15.36
N VAL A 264 18.15 2.19 -14.18
CA VAL A 264 16.92 1.53 -13.75
C VAL A 264 16.32 2.25 -12.55
N VAL A 265 15.00 2.47 -12.57
CA VAL A 265 14.21 2.95 -11.43
C VAL A 265 13.39 1.80 -10.87
N CYS A 266 13.50 1.59 -9.56
CA CYS A 266 12.74 0.60 -8.81
C CYS A 266 11.85 1.30 -7.77
N SER A 267 10.56 0.98 -7.69
CA SER A 267 9.69 1.52 -6.63
C SER A 267 8.80 0.51 -5.92
N HIS A 268 7.99 -0.29 -6.64
CA HIS A 268 6.99 -1.16 -6.02
C HIS A 268 6.98 -2.60 -6.59
N PRO A 269 7.30 -3.62 -5.77
CA PRO A 269 7.94 -3.51 -4.46
C PRO A 269 9.40 -3.02 -4.61
N ALA A 270 9.92 -2.31 -3.61
CA ALA A 270 11.31 -1.85 -3.59
C ALA A 270 12.30 -3.02 -3.81
N ALA A 271 12.00 -4.19 -3.25
CA ALA A 271 12.83 -5.38 -3.36
C ALA A 271 12.91 -6.00 -4.78
N LEU A 272 12.03 -5.61 -5.72
CA LEU A 272 12.19 -6.01 -7.13
C LEU A 272 13.51 -5.48 -7.73
N CYS A 273 14.13 -4.47 -7.10
CA CYS A 273 15.40 -3.94 -7.55
C CYS A 273 16.54 -4.95 -7.55
N GLU A 274 16.44 -6.02 -6.75
CA GLU A 274 17.43 -7.11 -6.69
C GLU A 274 17.69 -7.77 -8.04
N VAL A 275 16.70 -7.76 -8.95
CA VAL A 275 16.86 -8.25 -10.32
C VAL A 275 17.89 -7.44 -11.10
N TRP A 276 17.95 -6.12 -10.87
CA TRP A 276 18.69 -5.17 -11.71
C TRP A 276 20.09 -4.84 -11.18
N LEU A 277 20.39 -5.24 -9.94
CA LEU A 277 21.70 -5.08 -9.30
C LEU A 277 22.90 -5.68 -10.08
N PRO A 278 22.85 -6.83 -10.74
CA PRO A 278 24.04 -7.36 -11.41
C PRO A 278 24.39 -6.60 -12.70
N PHE A 279 23.47 -5.83 -13.28
CA PHE A 279 23.72 -5.14 -14.57
C PHE A 279 24.59 -3.91 -14.38
N ASN A 280 25.43 -3.56 -15.35
CA ASN A 280 26.30 -2.36 -15.24
C ASN A 280 25.55 -1.02 -15.44
N LYS A 281 24.39 -0.85 -14.78
CA LYS A 281 23.49 0.30 -14.91
C LYS A 281 23.49 1.16 -13.65
N SER A 282 23.22 2.44 -13.81
CA SER A 282 22.93 3.27 -12.64
C SER A 282 21.56 2.87 -12.06
N ILE A 283 21.39 2.96 -10.74
CA ILE A 283 20.18 2.46 -10.06
C ILE A 283 19.61 3.55 -9.17
N LEU A 284 18.33 3.87 -9.36
CA LEU A 284 17.54 4.67 -8.44
C LEU A 284 16.50 3.76 -7.79
N LEU A 285 16.66 3.52 -6.49
CA LEU A 285 15.65 2.85 -5.68
C LEU A 285 14.85 3.91 -4.92
N ILE A 286 13.54 3.93 -5.13
CA ILE A 286 12.62 4.81 -4.42
C ILE A 286 11.69 3.93 -3.58
N VAL A 287 11.81 3.98 -2.26
CA VAL A 287 10.89 3.29 -1.37
C VAL A 287 9.57 4.07 -1.38
N THR A 288 8.50 3.44 -1.89
CA THR A 288 7.16 4.05 -2.05
C THR A 288 6.06 3.31 -1.29
N ALA A 289 6.44 2.22 -0.66
CA ALA A 289 5.68 1.44 0.30
C ALA A 289 6.70 0.85 1.29
N ASN A 290 6.21 0.28 2.37
CA ASN A 290 6.99 -0.48 3.35
C ASN A 290 8.12 -1.33 2.73
N LEU A 291 9.32 -1.17 3.28
CA LEU A 291 10.56 -1.75 2.75
C LEU A 291 10.51 -3.29 2.66
N GLU A 292 9.73 -3.93 3.54
CA GLU A 292 9.56 -5.38 3.66
C GLU A 292 8.60 -5.99 2.63
N LEU A 293 7.89 -5.18 1.84
CA LEU A 293 6.91 -5.68 0.88
C LEU A 293 7.55 -6.70 -0.07
N ALA A 294 6.94 -7.88 -0.14
CA ALA A 294 7.40 -9.07 -0.87
C ALA A 294 8.67 -9.75 -0.32
N ARG A 295 9.16 -9.35 0.86
CA ARG A 295 10.28 -9.95 1.60
C ARG A 295 9.88 -10.30 3.03
N GLU A 296 8.62 -10.70 3.25
CA GLU A 296 8.08 -11.09 4.56
C GLU A 296 8.57 -12.47 5.01
N ASN A 297 9.88 -12.66 5.05
CA ASN A 297 10.59 -13.87 5.47
C ASN A 297 11.91 -13.45 6.15
N PRO A 298 12.28 -13.97 7.33
CA PRO A 298 13.44 -13.47 8.08
C PRO A 298 14.78 -13.53 7.33
N THR A 299 15.03 -14.60 6.58
CA THR A 299 16.27 -14.76 5.80
C THR A 299 16.30 -13.75 4.67
N ARG A 300 15.22 -13.71 3.87
CA ARG A 300 15.12 -12.82 2.70
C ARG A 300 15.11 -11.35 3.11
N TRP A 301 14.50 -11.03 4.23
CA TRP A 301 14.50 -9.70 4.82
C TRP A 301 15.92 -9.26 5.18
N ARG A 302 16.68 -10.11 5.89
CA ARG A 302 18.06 -9.81 6.25
C ARG A 302 18.95 -9.59 5.02
N GLU A 303 18.83 -10.45 4.01
CA GLU A 303 19.54 -10.30 2.72
C GLU A 303 19.17 -8.96 2.04
N TRP A 304 17.89 -8.60 2.07
CA TRP A 304 17.41 -7.34 1.50
C TRP A 304 17.95 -6.12 2.25
N LEU A 305 17.97 -6.12 3.59
CA LEU A 305 18.55 -5.03 4.36
C LEU A 305 20.07 -4.88 4.09
N GLN A 306 20.80 -5.98 4.00
CA GLN A 306 22.23 -5.95 3.62
C GLN A 306 22.44 -5.36 2.23
N THR A 307 21.54 -5.68 1.30
CA THR A 307 21.52 -5.09 -0.04
C THR A 307 21.33 -3.58 -0.01
N ILE A 308 20.37 -3.08 0.78
CA ILE A 308 20.17 -1.63 0.97
C ILE A 308 21.43 -0.94 1.49
N VAL A 309 22.08 -1.52 2.51
CA VAL A 309 23.33 -0.97 3.07
C VAL A 309 24.43 -0.93 2.00
N ALA A 310 24.59 -1.98 1.19
CA ALA A 310 25.58 -2.01 0.12
C ALA A 310 25.26 -0.99 -0.98
N MET A 311 23.99 -0.85 -1.38
CA MET A 311 23.56 0.17 -2.34
C MET A 311 23.86 1.59 -1.86
N SER A 312 23.71 1.87 -0.56
CA SER A 312 23.98 3.20 0.00
C SER A 312 25.42 3.68 -0.22
N LYS A 313 26.37 2.72 -0.27
CA LYS A 313 27.81 2.94 -0.44
C LYS A 313 28.24 2.91 -1.90
N ALA A 314 27.39 2.43 -2.82
CA ALA A 314 27.75 2.26 -4.21
C ALA A 314 27.69 3.61 -4.97
N PRO A 315 28.70 3.92 -5.82
CA PRO A 315 28.82 5.23 -6.47
C PRO A 315 27.73 5.52 -7.50
N ARG A 316 27.13 4.46 -8.09
CA ARG A 316 26.11 4.55 -9.13
C ARG A 316 24.74 4.07 -8.67
N ALA A 317 24.50 4.11 -7.35
CA ALA A 317 23.20 3.82 -6.76
C ALA A 317 22.73 5.00 -5.90
N VAL A 318 21.44 5.31 -5.98
CA VAL A 318 20.77 6.27 -5.11
C VAL A 318 19.61 5.55 -4.43
N LEU A 319 19.61 5.63 -3.11
CA LEU A 319 18.50 5.23 -2.26
C LEU A 319 17.69 6.47 -1.91
N ALA A 320 16.39 6.42 -2.20
CA ALA A 320 15.44 7.47 -1.91
C ALA A 320 14.17 6.90 -1.27
N ALA A 321 13.40 7.77 -0.61
CA ALA A 321 12.06 7.47 -0.12
C ALA A 321 11.11 8.59 -0.55
N ASN A 322 9.89 8.24 -0.96
CA ASN A 322 8.93 9.25 -1.45
C ASN A 322 8.12 9.92 -0.34
N ASN A 323 8.18 9.41 0.89
CA ASN A 323 7.51 9.98 2.06
C ASN A 323 8.44 9.91 3.28
N ARG A 324 8.16 10.72 4.30
CA ARG A 324 9.00 10.81 5.51
C ARG A 324 8.93 9.55 6.36
N TYR A 325 7.77 8.90 6.41
CA TYR A 325 7.62 7.62 7.10
C TYR A 325 8.59 6.57 6.54
N ASP A 326 8.59 6.35 5.23
CA ASP A 326 9.47 5.35 4.60
C ASP A 326 10.94 5.73 4.69
N GLN A 327 11.27 7.03 4.71
CA GLN A 327 12.63 7.48 4.99
C GLN A 327 13.09 7.01 6.38
N ALA A 328 12.29 7.28 7.41
CA ALA A 328 12.57 6.86 8.78
C ALA A 328 12.50 5.34 8.95
N TYR A 329 11.61 4.66 8.23
CA TYR A 329 11.47 3.20 8.29
C TYR A 329 12.74 2.52 7.77
N VAL A 330 13.27 2.97 6.62
CA VAL A 330 14.53 2.45 6.10
C VAL A 330 15.68 2.70 7.08
N GLU A 331 15.75 3.90 7.66
CA GLU A 331 16.76 4.26 8.66
C GLU A 331 16.67 3.38 9.91
N HIS A 332 15.46 3.12 10.42
CA HIS A 332 15.22 2.24 11.55
C HIS A 332 15.78 0.83 11.32
N PHE A 333 15.55 0.24 10.15
CA PHE A 333 15.97 -1.14 9.88
C PHE A 333 17.42 -1.29 9.43
N THR A 334 18.01 -0.25 8.82
CA THR A 334 19.34 -0.36 8.17
C THR A 334 20.40 0.56 8.77
N GLY A 335 20.02 1.60 9.50
CA GLY A 335 20.88 2.73 9.86
C GLY A 335 21.24 3.65 8.69
N VAL A 336 20.69 3.41 7.49
CA VAL A 336 20.90 4.26 6.32
C VAL A 336 19.72 5.20 6.17
N ARG A 337 19.96 6.51 6.12
CA ARG A 337 18.94 7.52 5.82
C ARG A 337 18.83 7.76 4.30
N PRO A 338 17.73 7.36 3.63
CA PRO A 338 17.53 7.64 2.21
C PRO A 338 17.42 9.14 1.91
N LEU A 339 17.64 9.51 0.65
CA LEU A 339 17.24 10.84 0.17
C LEU A 339 15.71 10.96 0.20
N TYR A 340 15.18 11.95 0.93
CA TYR A 340 13.75 12.29 0.81
C TYR A 340 13.47 12.93 -0.55
N LEU A 341 12.74 12.20 -1.40
CA LEU A 341 12.41 12.56 -2.77
C LEU A 341 10.88 12.47 -2.97
N PRO A 342 10.11 13.45 -2.47
CA PRO A 342 8.66 13.39 -2.50
C PRO A 342 8.08 13.41 -3.91
N THR A 343 6.93 12.76 -4.04
CA THR A 343 6.07 12.83 -5.23
C THR A 343 5.61 14.27 -5.42
N LEU A 344 5.74 14.81 -6.63
CA LEU A 344 5.22 16.14 -6.96
C LEU A 344 3.86 16.10 -7.68
N ALA A 345 3.54 14.98 -8.32
CA ALA A 345 2.41 14.83 -9.22
C ALA A 345 2.40 15.93 -10.32
N ASN A 346 3.58 16.33 -10.80
CA ASN A 346 3.69 17.54 -11.64
C ASN A 346 3.01 17.39 -13.02
N TYR A 347 2.73 16.15 -13.42
CA TYR A 347 1.92 15.80 -14.59
C TYR A 347 0.45 16.25 -14.49
N ILE A 348 -0.04 16.58 -13.30
CA ILE A 348 -1.38 17.13 -13.09
C ILE A 348 -1.40 18.59 -13.55
N THR A 349 -2.21 18.86 -14.57
CA THR A 349 -2.47 20.20 -15.10
C THR A 349 -3.78 20.81 -14.59
N ALA A 350 -4.73 19.99 -14.11
CA ALA A 350 -5.97 20.45 -13.50
C ALA A 350 -5.71 21.31 -12.26
N ARG A 351 -6.55 22.31 -12.03
CA ARG A 351 -6.44 23.26 -10.91
C ARG A 351 -7.80 23.49 -10.29
N TYR A 352 -7.80 23.62 -8.96
CA TYR A 352 -8.98 23.88 -8.15
C TYR A 352 -9.81 25.02 -8.73
N ARG A 353 -11.04 24.69 -9.11
CA ARG A 353 -12.02 25.58 -9.71
C ARG A 353 -13.42 25.08 -9.31
N PRO A 354 -13.82 25.28 -8.04
CA PRO A 354 -15.04 24.69 -7.51
C PRO A 354 -16.26 25.22 -8.25
N VAL A 355 -17.22 24.33 -8.52
CA VAL A 355 -18.51 24.67 -9.11
C VAL A 355 -19.58 24.64 -8.01
N PRO A 356 -20.39 25.71 -7.86
CA PRO A 356 -21.47 25.73 -6.86
C PRO A 356 -22.39 24.51 -6.99
N GLY A 357 -22.78 23.94 -5.85
CA GLY A 357 -23.65 22.76 -5.78
C GLY A 357 -22.95 21.40 -5.93
N GLN A 358 -21.65 21.36 -6.22
CA GLN A 358 -20.88 20.11 -6.17
C GLN A 358 -20.71 19.62 -4.72
N PRO A 359 -20.77 18.30 -4.48
CA PRO A 359 -20.56 17.75 -3.15
C PRO A 359 -19.08 17.80 -2.75
N VAL A 360 -18.83 17.89 -1.45
CA VAL A 360 -17.55 17.49 -0.86
C VAL A 360 -17.37 15.99 -1.10
N LEU A 361 -16.19 15.61 -1.58
CA LEU A 361 -15.89 14.23 -1.90
C LEU A 361 -15.24 13.51 -0.72
N VAL A 362 -15.52 12.22 -0.55
CA VAL A 362 -14.76 11.31 0.31
C VAL A 362 -13.90 10.42 -0.57
N ALA A 363 -12.59 10.51 -0.39
CA ALA A 363 -11.64 9.66 -1.11
C ALA A 363 -11.83 8.19 -0.72
N ARG A 364 -11.44 7.29 -1.64
CA ARG A 364 -11.55 5.86 -1.43
C ARG A 364 -10.90 5.43 -0.11
N SER A 365 -11.66 4.71 0.71
CA SER A 365 -11.14 3.96 1.83
C SER A 365 -11.30 2.47 1.56
N HIS A 366 -10.25 1.69 1.82
CA HIS A 366 -10.30 0.24 1.75
C HIS A 366 -10.94 -0.39 3.01
N HIS A 367 -11.29 0.44 4.00
CA HIS A 367 -11.73 0.00 5.31
C HIS A 367 -13.24 0.26 5.55
N GLU A 368 -13.88 -0.60 6.35
CA GLU A 368 -15.30 -0.43 6.71
C GLU A 368 -15.56 0.89 7.47
N LEU A 369 -14.59 1.34 8.26
CA LEU A 369 -14.68 2.62 8.96
C LEU A 369 -14.88 3.80 8.00
N GLY A 370 -14.28 3.77 6.80
CA GLY A 370 -14.52 4.80 5.78
C GLY A 370 -15.98 4.83 5.31
N ARG A 371 -16.60 3.65 5.13
CA ARG A 371 -18.03 3.54 4.81
C ARG A 371 -18.91 4.03 5.95
N LYS A 372 -18.55 3.74 7.20
CA LYS A 372 -19.24 4.25 8.39
C LYS A 372 -19.13 5.78 8.48
N LEU A 373 -17.93 6.33 8.32
CA LEU A 373 -17.68 7.76 8.35
C LEU A 373 -18.50 8.49 7.28
N LEU A 374 -18.58 7.96 6.06
CA LEU A 374 -19.44 8.53 5.01
C LEU A 374 -20.92 8.61 5.44
N ARG A 375 -21.44 7.57 6.11
CA ARG A 375 -22.82 7.58 6.65
C ARG A 375 -22.98 8.62 7.76
N ASP A 376 -22.06 8.65 8.71
CA ASP A 376 -22.08 9.58 9.85
C ASP A 376 -21.99 11.04 9.36
N LEU A 377 -21.12 11.31 8.38
CA LEU A 377 -20.99 12.63 7.76
C LEU A 377 -22.23 13.05 6.98
N ARG A 378 -22.85 12.14 6.24
CA ARG A 378 -24.14 12.41 5.58
C ARG A 378 -25.23 12.76 6.58
N LYS A 379 -25.22 12.14 7.77
CA LYS A 379 -26.15 12.48 8.85
C LYS A 379 -25.85 13.87 9.42
N ALA A 380 -24.59 14.16 9.75
CA ALA A 380 -24.18 15.47 10.25
C ALA A 380 -24.46 16.60 9.25
N ALA A 381 -24.19 16.36 7.96
CA ALA A 381 -24.42 17.34 6.89
C ALA A 381 -25.89 17.76 6.72
N LYS A 382 -26.87 16.95 7.14
CA LYS A 382 -28.29 17.35 7.13
C LYS A 382 -28.58 18.58 8.00
N GLY A 383 -27.74 18.84 9.01
CA GLY A 383 -27.82 20.03 9.86
C GLY A 383 -27.23 21.30 9.23
N HIS A 384 -26.56 21.20 8.08
CA HIS A 384 -25.82 22.29 7.44
C HIS A 384 -26.31 22.54 6.01
N PRO A 385 -27.18 23.55 5.79
CA PRO A 385 -27.67 23.88 4.45
C PRO A 385 -26.53 24.11 3.45
N GLY A 386 -26.60 23.45 2.29
CA GLY A 386 -25.59 23.57 1.23
C GLY A 386 -24.39 22.63 1.34
N LEU A 387 -24.27 21.85 2.42
CA LEU A 387 -23.25 20.80 2.54
C LEU A 387 -23.78 19.46 1.98
N TYR A 388 -23.19 19.02 0.88
CA TYR A 388 -23.47 17.73 0.26
C TYR A 388 -22.22 16.86 0.27
N VAL A 389 -22.34 15.57 0.58
CA VAL A 389 -21.20 14.64 0.69
C VAL A 389 -21.43 13.38 -0.14
N SER A 390 -20.44 13.02 -0.95
CA SER A 390 -20.43 11.81 -1.80
C SER A 390 -19.06 11.15 -1.76
N SER A 391 -18.97 9.84 -1.92
CA SER A 391 -17.67 9.23 -2.26
C SER A 391 -17.29 9.55 -3.71
N ILE A 392 -16.00 9.45 -4.03
CA ILE A 392 -15.50 9.58 -5.41
C ILE A 392 -16.15 8.50 -6.30
N GLU A 393 -16.29 7.28 -5.82
CA GLU A 393 -16.89 6.17 -6.57
C GLU A 393 -18.38 6.38 -6.86
N GLU A 394 -19.11 6.99 -5.93
CA GLU A 394 -20.53 7.33 -6.14
C GLU A 394 -20.70 8.48 -7.14
N ALA A 395 -19.81 9.48 -7.09
CA ALA A 395 -19.84 10.62 -8.01
C ALA A 395 -19.36 10.24 -9.42
N TYR A 396 -18.40 9.32 -9.50
CA TYR A 396 -17.76 8.89 -10.75
C TYR A 396 -17.64 7.36 -10.78
N PRO A 397 -18.76 6.64 -10.97
CA PRO A 397 -18.75 5.19 -10.99
C PRO A 397 -17.88 4.67 -12.13
N GLY A 398 -16.97 3.76 -11.78
CA GLY A 398 -16.07 3.15 -12.74
C GLY A 398 -16.81 2.35 -13.82
N ASN A 399 -16.30 2.32 -15.06
CA ASN A 399 -16.75 1.35 -16.06
C ASN A 399 -15.83 0.10 -16.11
N ALA A 400 -16.28 -0.97 -16.78
CA ALA A 400 -15.53 -2.24 -16.90
C ALA A 400 -14.17 -2.10 -17.62
N ALA A 401 -13.93 -1.01 -18.35
CA ALA A 401 -12.65 -0.66 -18.95
C ALA A 401 -11.76 0.19 -18.03
N GLY A 402 -12.19 0.43 -16.78
CA GLY A 402 -11.46 1.20 -15.77
C GLY A 402 -11.62 2.73 -15.91
N GLY A 403 -12.59 3.22 -16.67
CA GLY A 403 -12.89 4.64 -16.79
C GLY A 403 -13.53 5.16 -15.50
N GLY A 404 -12.89 6.16 -14.88
CA GLY A 404 -13.32 6.88 -13.69
C GLY A 404 -13.49 8.37 -13.98
N TYR A 405 -13.06 9.24 -13.05
CA TYR A 405 -13.08 10.69 -13.21
C TYR A 405 -11.91 11.21 -14.07
N GLU A 406 -12.09 12.40 -14.63
CA GLU A 406 -11.00 13.27 -15.08
C GLU A 406 -10.52 14.15 -13.92
N TYR A 407 -9.23 14.52 -13.90
CA TYR A 407 -8.71 15.40 -12.84
C TYR A 407 -9.42 16.77 -12.79
N THR A 408 -9.87 17.29 -13.94
CA THR A 408 -10.66 18.54 -13.99
C THR A 408 -12.03 18.39 -13.34
N GLN A 409 -12.63 17.19 -13.37
CA GLN A 409 -13.87 16.90 -12.66
C GLN A 409 -13.63 16.92 -11.15
N LEU A 410 -12.59 16.25 -10.65
CA LEU A 410 -12.22 16.33 -9.23
C LEU A 410 -11.97 17.76 -8.77
N ALA A 411 -11.24 18.53 -9.58
CA ALA A 411 -10.92 19.93 -9.28
C ALA A 411 -12.14 20.87 -9.23
N SER A 412 -13.31 20.40 -9.69
CA SER A 412 -14.58 21.13 -9.62
C SER A 412 -15.32 20.96 -8.29
N HIS A 413 -14.88 20.05 -7.43
CA HIS A 413 -15.46 19.85 -6.10
C HIS A 413 -14.86 20.82 -5.07
N PRO A 414 -15.66 21.24 -4.07
CA PRO A 414 -15.23 22.22 -3.07
C PRO A 414 -14.07 21.74 -2.19
N ALA A 415 -14.07 20.46 -1.78
CA ALA A 415 -13.06 19.86 -0.92
C ALA A 415 -13.10 18.32 -1.04
N VAL A 416 -12.06 17.67 -0.51
CA VAL A 416 -11.96 16.21 -0.38
C VAL A 416 -11.62 15.83 1.06
N ILE A 417 -12.31 14.83 1.58
CA ILE A 417 -12.03 14.18 2.85
C ILE A 417 -11.24 12.91 2.55
N VAL A 418 -10.07 12.76 3.16
CA VAL A 418 -9.23 11.57 3.04
C VAL A 418 -9.26 10.82 4.35
N VAL A 419 -9.65 9.54 4.28
CA VAL A 419 -9.55 8.58 5.40
C VAL A 419 -8.36 7.67 5.12
N PRO A 420 -7.21 7.88 5.79
CA PRO A 420 -6.01 7.12 5.54
C PRO A 420 -6.21 5.61 5.77
N TYR A 421 -5.68 4.80 4.85
CA TYR A 421 -5.50 3.35 5.02
C TYR A 421 -4.02 2.93 4.87
N THR A 422 -3.17 3.90 4.52
CA THR A 422 -1.72 3.79 4.36
C THR A 422 -1.11 5.16 4.59
N LYS A 423 0.21 5.21 4.85
CA LYS A 423 0.97 6.44 5.19
C LYS A 423 1.15 7.44 4.05
N SER A 424 0.98 6.99 2.81
CA SER A 424 1.21 7.78 1.59
C SER A 424 0.36 7.22 0.45
N THR A 425 -0.33 8.08 -0.31
CA THR A 425 -1.05 7.66 -1.53
C THR A 425 -0.77 8.62 -2.68
N MET A 426 -0.68 8.10 -3.91
CA MET A 426 -0.55 8.94 -5.10
C MET A 426 -1.72 9.91 -5.26
N THR A 427 -2.94 9.46 -4.96
CA THR A 427 -4.15 10.29 -4.94
C THR A 427 -3.99 11.52 -4.05
N PHE A 428 -3.38 11.40 -2.86
CA PHE A 428 -3.15 12.55 -1.98
C PHE A 428 -2.31 13.64 -2.67
N PHE A 429 -1.18 13.27 -3.29
CA PHE A 429 -0.32 14.22 -3.99
C PHE A 429 -1.02 14.85 -5.18
N GLU A 430 -1.82 14.09 -5.93
CA GLU A 430 -2.59 14.61 -7.07
C GLU A 430 -3.65 15.63 -6.63
N LEU A 431 -4.40 15.33 -5.56
CA LEU A 431 -5.37 16.25 -4.95
C LEU A 431 -4.68 17.53 -4.44
N TYR A 432 -3.55 17.36 -3.74
CA TYR A 432 -2.76 18.47 -3.22
C TYR A 432 -2.23 19.35 -4.36
N ARG A 433 -1.72 18.74 -5.44
CA ARG A 433 -1.19 19.44 -6.61
C ARG A 433 -2.26 20.21 -7.38
N MET A 434 -3.48 19.69 -7.44
CA MET A 434 -4.63 20.44 -7.96
C MET A 434 -4.99 21.64 -7.08
N GLY A 435 -4.57 21.63 -5.81
CA GLY A 435 -4.91 22.63 -4.80
C GLY A 435 -6.33 22.49 -4.27
N ILE A 436 -6.89 21.27 -4.32
CA ILE A 436 -8.21 20.99 -3.73
C ILE A 436 -8.03 20.98 -2.21
N PRO A 437 -8.83 21.70 -1.41
CA PRO A 437 -8.78 21.61 0.04
C PRO A 437 -8.95 20.17 0.53
N ILE A 438 -8.05 19.71 1.39
CA ILE A 438 -8.02 18.34 1.92
C ILE A 438 -8.30 18.35 3.42
N PHE A 439 -9.20 17.48 3.86
CA PHE A 439 -9.50 17.23 5.26
C PHE A 439 -9.11 15.79 5.63
N VAL A 440 -8.37 15.61 6.71
CA VAL A 440 -7.92 14.31 7.24
C VAL A 440 -8.22 14.24 8.75
N PRO A 441 -8.35 13.05 9.35
CA PRO A 441 -8.45 12.95 10.81
C PRO A 441 -7.21 13.59 11.45
N SER A 442 -7.38 14.15 12.66
CA SER A 442 -6.23 14.54 13.47
C SER A 442 -5.35 13.34 13.79
N LEU A 443 -4.07 13.58 14.11
CA LEU A 443 -3.16 12.51 14.51
C LEU A 443 -3.73 11.70 15.69
N ALA A 444 -4.27 12.40 16.70
CA ALA A 444 -4.88 11.76 17.86
C ALA A 444 -6.09 10.88 17.49
N LEU A 445 -6.93 11.34 16.55
CA LEU A 445 -8.06 10.55 16.05
C LEU A 445 -7.60 9.35 15.24
N LEU A 446 -6.61 9.51 14.35
CA LEU A 446 -6.08 8.41 13.55
C LEU A 446 -5.40 7.34 14.43
N VAL A 447 -4.65 7.74 15.46
CA VAL A 447 -4.06 6.82 16.44
C VAL A 447 -5.15 6.03 17.16
N ARG A 448 -6.24 6.67 17.59
CA ARG A 448 -7.39 5.96 18.19
C ARG A 448 -8.01 4.96 17.22
N TRP A 449 -8.25 5.37 15.97
CA TRP A 449 -8.81 4.48 14.95
C TRP A 449 -7.89 3.32 14.60
N GLU A 450 -6.58 3.53 14.59
CA GLU A 450 -5.58 2.49 14.36
C GLU A 450 -5.59 1.46 15.49
N GLN A 451 -5.59 1.89 16.76
CA GLN A 451 -5.65 0.97 17.91
C GLN A 451 -6.96 0.17 17.95
N GLN A 452 -8.09 0.79 17.56
CA GLN A 452 -9.41 0.17 17.64
C GLN A 452 -9.73 -0.75 16.46
N SER A 453 -9.21 -0.45 15.27
CA SER A 453 -9.70 -1.05 14.03
C SER A 453 -8.64 -1.34 12.98
N HIS A 454 -7.35 -1.07 13.27
CA HIS A 454 -6.25 -1.24 12.33
C HIS A 454 -6.54 -0.59 10.96
N ILE A 455 -7.05 0.65 11.01
CA ILE A 455 -7.50 1.38 9.82
C ILE A 455 -6.38 1.58 8.79
N MET A 456 -5.13 1.71 9.24
CA MET A 456 -3.94 1.81 8.42
C MET A 456 -3.45 0.43 7.98
N SER A 457 -4.35 -0.33 7.35
CA SER A 457 -4.13 -1.74 7.01
C SER A 457 -2.85 -1.97 6.19
N GLU A 458 -2.47 -1.04 5.33
CA GLU A 458 -1.24 -1.15 4.52
C GLU A 458 0.03 -0.59 5.20
N ARG A 459 -0.01 -0.31 6.50
CA ARG A 459 1.15 0.13 7.28
C ARG A 459 2.08 -1.02 7.67
N ILE A 460 1.54 -2.23 7.85
CA ILE A 460 2.29 -3.40 8.33
C ILE A 460 1.97 -4.60 7.46
N TYR A 461 2.89 -5.08 6.63
CA TYR A 461 2.63 -6.27 5.79
C TYR A 461 2.95 -7.60 6.46
N TRP A 462 3.62 -7.56 7.62
CA TRP A 462 4.18 -8.72 8.30
C TRP A 462 3.40 -9.07 9.57
N LYS A 463 3.15 -10.37 9.84
CA LYS A 463 2.55 -10.83 11.11
C LYS A 463 3.39 -10.53 12.35
N ARG A 464 4.70 -10.35 12.19
CA ARG A 464 5.66 -10.11 13.27
C ARG A 464 6.57 -8.96 12.86
N THR A 465 7.00 -8.16 13.82
CA THR A 465 7.97 -7.10 13.57
C THR A 465 9.26 -7.69 12.96
N PRO A 466 9.73 -7.18 11.82
CA PRO A 466 11.03 -7.55 11.27
C PRO A 466 12.16 -7.31 12.28
N SER A 467 13.20 -8.14 12.27
CA SER A 467 14.42 -7.77 12.98
C SER A 467 15.23 -6.72 12.19
N PRO A 468 15.64 -5.60 12.81
CA PRO A 468 16.56 -4.66 12.19
C PRO A 468 18.00 -5.18 12.16
N LEU A 469 18.85 -4.62 11.30
CA LEU A 469 20.29 -4.95 11.27
C LEU A 469 21.05 -4.39 12.47
N LEU A 470 20.59 -3.26 12.98
CA LEU A 470 21.16 -2.54 14.12
C LEU A 470 20.07 -2.32 15.16
N LYS A 471 20.44 -2.15 16.44
CA LYS A 471 19.47 -1.77 17.46
C LYS A 471 18.95 -0.36 17.14
N PRO A 472 17.65 -0.18 16.90
CA PRO A 472 17.11 1.12 16.53
C PRO A 472 17.01 2.03 17.76
N SER A 473 17.10 3.34 17.53
CA SER A 473 16.85 4.39 18.53
C SER A 473 15.37 4.79 18.62
N THR A 474 14.55 4.38 17.64
CA THR A 474 13.12 4.71 17.60
C THR A 474 12.26 3.52 18.06
N PRO A 475 11.00 3.78 18.46
CA PRO A 475 10.05 2.72 18.79
C PRO A 475 9.77 1.78 17.61
N ASP A 476 9.24 0.59 17.90
CA ASP A 476 8.85 -0.39 16.88
C ASP A 476 7.78 0.18 15.91
N PRO A 477 8.07 0.32 14.61
CA PRO A 477 7.12 0.82 13.61
C PRO A 477 5.91 -0.09 13.37
N ASN A 478 5.98 -1.35 13.80
CA ASN A 478 4.93 -2.33 13.62
C ASN A 478 4.12 -2.55 14.90
N SER A 479 4.30 -1.70 15.92
CA SER A 479 3.41 -1.72 17.09
C SER A 479 1.99 -1.32 16.70
N LEU A 480 1.01 -2.01 17.29
CA LEU A 480 -0.43 -1.76 17.14
C LEU A 480 -1.07 -1.19 18.40
N GLN A 481 -0.44 -1.39 19.56
CA GLN A 481 -1.02 -1.05 20.86
C GLN A 481 -0.28 0.09 21.55
N ASP A 482 1.04 0.23 21.32
CA ASP A 482 1.82 1.32 21.89
C ASP A 482 1.45 2.65 21.23
N ARG A 483 0.75 3.48 21.99
CA ARG A 483 0.31 4.81 21.57
C ARG A 483 1.48 5.72 21.19
N ALA A 484 2.58 5.68 21.94
CA ALA A 484 3.74 6.55 21.67
C ALA A 484 4.44 6.14 20.37
N ALA A 485 4.56 4.83 20.12
CA ALA A 485 5.05 4.32 18.83
C ALA A 485 4.13 4.75 17.68
N LEU A 486 2.81 4.60 17.83
CA LEU A 486 1.84 5.01 16.80
C LEU A 486 1.91 6.51 16.52
N GLU A 487 1.97 7.36 17.55
CA GLU A 487 2.13 8.81 17.39
C GLU A 487 3.45 9.17 16.70
N HIS A 488 4.56 8.55 17.11
CA HIS A 488 5.88 8.75 16.51
C HIS A 488 5.90 8.42 15.01
N TRP A 489 5.29 7.31 14.62
CA TRP A 489 5.32 6.85 13.23
C TRP A 489 4.25 7.51 12.36
N LEU A 490 3.00 7.59 12.82
CA LEU A 490 1.91 8.12 12.02
C LEU A 490 2.06 9.60 11.69
N ARG A 491 2.71 10.40 12.55
CA ARG A 491 3.00 11.82 12.26
C ARG A 491 3.88 12.03 11.04
N LEU A 492 4.64 11.01 10.62
CA LEU A 492 5.51 11.05 9.44
C LEU A 492 4.75 10.77 8.12
N SER A 493 3.45 10.47 8.20
CA SER A 493 2.59 10.27 7.02
C SER A 493 2.39 11.59 6.27
N ASP A 494 2.27 11.55 4.94
CA ASP A 494 2.20 12.76 4.12
C ASP A 494 1.02 13.69 4.49
N TYR A 495 -0.05 13.11 5.05
CA TYR A 495 -1.21 13.86 5.55
C TYR A 495 -0.87 14.88 6.65
N TYR A 496 0.21 14.66 7.40
CA TYR A 496 0.64 15.51 8.51
C TYR A 496 1.94 16.28 8.20
N VAL A 497 2.66 15.88 7.15
CA VAL A 497 3.89 16.55 6.69
C VAL A 497 3.57 17.68 5.71
N TYR A 498 2.52 17.56 4.91
CA TYR A 498 2.17 18.59 3.92
C TYR A 498 1.38 19.74 4.56
N PRO A 499 1.77 21.00 4.32
CA PRO A 499 1.14 22.14 4.96
C PRO A 499 -0.26 22.41 4.39
N HIS A 500 -1.09 23.07 5.19
CA HIS A 500 -2.45 23.50 4.84
C HIS A 500 -3.49 22.38 4.65
N VAL A 501 -3.12 21.12 4.92
CA VAL A 501 -4.09 20.06 5.17
C VAL A 501 -4.89 20.42 6.44
N GLN A 502 -6.20 20.20 6.41
CA GLN A 502 -7.10 20.49 7.53
C GLN A 502 -7.36 19.23 8.34
N TYR A 503 -7.39 19.36 9.66
CA TYR A 503 -7.58 18.23 10.58
C TYR A 503 -8.97 18.26 11.22
N PHE A 504 -9.56 17.11 11.51
CA PHE A 504 -10.81 16.99 12.24
C PHE A 504 -10.75 15.95 13.37
N GLU A 505 -11.54 16.16 14.43
CA GLU A 505 -11.58 15.33 15.64
C GLU A 505 -12.79 14.37 15.69
N SER A 506 -13.83 14.65 14.91
CA SER A 506 -15.05 13.85 14.82
C SER A 506 -15.82 14.16 13.52
N ALA A 507 -16.90 13.42 13.26
CA ALA A 507 -17.78 13.69 12.12
C ALA A 507 -18.49 15.06 12.26
N ASP A 508 -18.87 15.45 13.48
CA ASP A 508 -19.54 16.73 13.74
C ASP A 508 -18.57 17.91 13.62
N ASP A 509 -17.34 17.78 14.14
CA ASP A 509 -16.28 18.77 13.96
C ASP A 509 -15.93 18.93 12.47
N LEU A 510 -15.84 17.83 11.73
CA LEU A 510 -15.63 17.86 10.29
C LEU A 510 -16.78 18.59 9.56
N ALA A 511 -18.04 18.30 9.89
CA ALA A 511 -19.19 18.97 9.29
C ALA A 511 -19.18 20.49 9.57
N ALA A 512 -18.88 20.90 10.81
CA ALA A 512 -18.76 22.31 11.18
C ALA A 512 -17.63 23.03 10.42
N LYS A 513 -16.46 22.37 10.29
CA LYS A 513 -15.33 22.90 9.52
C LYS A 513 -15.64 23.01 8.04
N LEU A 514 -16.28 22.01 7.43
CA LEU A 514 -16.67 22.06 6.02
C LEU A 514 -17.71 23.15 5.74
N ALA A 515 -18.61 23.42 6.67
CA ALA A 515 -19.63 24.46 6.52
C ALA A 515 -19.07 25.90 6.64
N SER A 516 -17.93 26.09 7.31
CA SER A 516 -17.37 27.42 7.64
C SER A 516 -16.02 27.73 6.99
N ALA A 517 -15.34 26.74 6.40
CA ALA A 517 -14.02 26.91 5.84
C ALA A 517 -13.99 27.81 4.59
N ASP A 518 -13.00 28.71 4.54
CA ASP A 518 -12.64 29.41 3.30
C ASP A 518 -11.79 28.50 2.40
N PHE A 519 -12.48 27.71 1.59
CA PHE A 519 -11.86 26.80 0.64
C PHE A 519 -10.95 27.50 -0.38
N ALA A 520 -11.28 28.73 -0.79
CA ALA A 520 -10.47 29.48 -1.74
C ALA A 520 -9.12 29.90 -1.11
N ALA A 521 -9.13 30.32 0.15
CA ALA A 521 -7.93 30.65 0.90
C ALA A 521 -7.05 29.42 1.16
N ILE A 522 -7.64 28.29 1.55
CA ILE A 522 -6.90 27.01 1.73
C ILE A 522 -6.23 26.60 0.41
N ALA A 523 -7.01 26.57 -0.67
CA ALA A 523 -6.51 26.22 -2.00
C ALA A 523 -5.39 27.17 -2.48
N ALA A 524 -5.49 28.47 -2.20
CA ALA A 524 -4.46 29.44 -2.54
C ALA A 524 -3.14 29.19 -1.79
N LYS A 525 -3.21 28.84 -0.50
CA LYS A 525 -2.05 28.46 0.32
C LYS A 525 -1.38 27.19 -0.21
N MET A 526 -2.15 26.12 -0.45
CA MET A 526 -1.64 24.86 -1.03
C MET A 526 -0.96 25.05 -2.39
N ARG A 527 -1.53 25.90 -3.26
CA ARG A 527 -0.94 26.22 -4.57
C ARG A 527 0.37 26.99 -4.46
N ARG A 528 0.51 27.90 -3.49
CA ARG A 528 1.78 28.60 -3.24
C ARG A 528 2.87 27.62 -2.81
N HIS A 529 2.58 26.79 -1.82
CA HIS A 529 3.52 25.76 -1.38
C HIS A 529 3.91 24.81 -2.53
N SER A 530 2.93 24.37 -3.32
CA SER A 530 3.18 23.55 -4.52
C SER A 530 4.07 24.22 -5.57
N ALA A 531 4.03 25.55 -5.69
CA ALA A 531 4.90 26.30 -6.60
C ALA A 531 6.33 26.41 -6.05
N GLU A 532 6.48 26.56 -4.73
CA GLU A 532 7.76 26.62 -4.02
C GLU A 532 8.51 25.27 -4.04
N MET A 533 7.80 24.15 -3.96
CA MET A 533 8.39 22.81 -3.99
C MET A 533 8.99 22.43 -5.36
N ALA A 534 8.46 22.97 -6.46
CA ALA A 534 8.91 22.62 -7.81
C ALA A 534 10.42 22.89 -8.06
N PRO A 535 10.97 24.09 -7.79
CA PRO A 535 12.42 24.32 -7.93
C PRO A 535 13.26 23.48 -6.95
N ILE A 536 12.80 23.26 -5.71
CA ILE A 536 13.49 22.44 -4.71
C ILE A 536 13.65 21.00 -5.23
N MET A 537 12.56 20.43 -5.75
CA MET A 537 12.60 19.08 -6.27
C MET A 537 13.44 18.96 -7.53
N ARG A 538 13.40 19.94 -8.44
CA ARG A 538 14.31 19.97 -9.59
C ARG A 538 15.78 19.98 -9.13
N ALA A 539 16.12 20.68 -8.06
CA ALA A 539 17.47 20.66 -7.51
C ALA A 539 17.84 19.28 -6.94
N LYS A 540 16.94 18.66 -6.16
CA LYS A 540 17.14 17.28 -5.65
C LYS A 540 17.36 16.29 -6.78
N TRP A 541 16.53 16.32 -7.82
CA TRP A 541 16.69 15.45 -8.99
C TRP A 541 18.00 15.72 -9.73
N ARG A 542 18.46 16.98 -9.86
CA ARG A 542 19.80 17.25 -10.42
C ARG A 542 20.92 16.63 -9.59
N THR A 543 20.80 16.62 -8.26
CA THR A 543 21.76 15.92 -7.39
C THR A 543 21.72 14.40 -7.60
N VAL A 544 20.52 13.81 -7.78
CA VAL A 544 20.37 12.40 -8.18
C VAL A 544 21.08 12.14 -9.51
N MET A 545 20.81 12.94 -10.54
CA MET A 545 21.48 12.83 -11.85
C MET A 545 23.00 12.92 -11.73
N ARG A 546 23.50 13.88 -10.94
CA ARG A 546 24.94 14.09 -10.75
C ARG A 546 25.56 12.86 -10.09
N LYS A 547 24.97 12.31 -9.04
CA LYS A 547 25.47 11.11 -8.37
C LYS A 547 25.48 9.91 -9.30
N LEU A 548 24.39 9.66 -10.03
CA LEU A 548 24.26 8.48 -10.89
C LEU A 548 25.13 8.52 -12.15
N PHE A 549 25.47 9.71 -12.65
CA PHE A 549 26.13 9.87 -13.95
C PHE A 549 27.37 10.78 -13.93
N HIS A 550 27.96 11.06 -12.77
CA HIS A 550 29.14 11.92 -12.69
C HIS A 550 30.24 11.47 -13.66
N LYS A 551 30.61 12.33 -14.62
CA LYS A 551 31.60 12.07 -15.69
C LYS A 551 31.28 10.89 -16.61
N LEU A 552 30.10 10.28 -16.54
CA LEU A 552 29.71 9.14 -17.36
C LEU A 552 29.06 9.61 -18.69
N PRO A 553 29.57 9.23 -19.88
CA PRO A 553 28.89 9.48 -21.15
C PRO A 553 27.48 8.88 -21.18
N SER A 554 26.59 9.46 -22.00
CA SER A 554 25.33 8.82 -22.36
C SER A 554 25.59 7.71 -23.37
N GLY A 555 24.80 6.65 -23.34
CA GLY A 555 25.00 5.48 -24.18
C GLY A 555 25.26 4.26 -23.32
N SER A 556 24.84 3.11 -23.84
CA SER A 556 24.66 1.94 -23.01
C SER A 556 25.97 1.36 -22.50
N TRP A 557 25.95 1.09 -21.20
CA TRP A 557 27.02 0.41 -20.49
C TRP A 557 26.78 -1.09 -20.60
N PRO A 558 27.48 -1.82 -21.49
CA PRO A 558 27.35 -3.26 -21.51
C PRO A 558 27.74 -3.81 -20.14
N THR A 559 26.91 -4.72 -19.65
CA THR A 559 27.33 -5.60 -18.57
C THR A 559 28.49 -6.45 -19.10
N PRO A 560 29.62 -6.54 -18.40
CA PRO A 560 30.75 -7.36 -18.84
C PRO A 560 30.28 -8.77 -19.23
N SER A 561 30.79 -9.31 -20.34
CA SER A 561 30.46 -10.64 -20.81
C SER A 561 31.09 -11.74 -19.94
N SER A 562 32.21 -11.42 -19.28
CA SER A 562 32.92 -12.29 -18.36
C SER A 562 32.31 -12.26 -16.95
N GLY A 563 31.94 -13.44 -16.44
CA GLY A 563 31.34 -13.61 -15.11
C GLY A 563 29.81 -13.74 -15.16
N GLY A 564 29.26 -14.51 -14.22
CA GLY A 564 27.81 -14.65 -14.02
C GLY A 564 27.26 -13.64 -13.01
N PHE A 565 25.97 -13.77 -12.69
CA PHE A 565 25.23 -12.95 -11.73
C PHE A 565 26.03 -12.68 -10.43
N ASP A 566 26.49 -13.74 -9.76
CA ASP A 566 27.14 -13.68 -8.45
C ASP A 566 28.43 -12.86 -8.49
N SER A 567 29.23 -13.03 -9.55
CA SER A 567 30.45 -12.26 -9.75
C SER A 567 30.16 -10.78 -9.96
N ALA A 568 29.09 -10.46 -10.71
CA ALA A 568 28.67 -9.08 -10.94
C ALA A 568 28.15 -8.42 -9.64
N ILE A 569 27.36 -9.13 -8.83
CA ILE A 569 26.91 -8.65 -7.52
C ILE A 569 28.11 -8.37 -6.60
N LYS A 570 29.03 -9.33 -6.48
CA LYS A 570 30.23 -9.19 -5.64
C LYS A 570 31.09 -8.01 -6.08
N GLN A 571 31.30 -7.83 -7.38
CA GLN A 571 32.10 -6.73 -7.91
C GLN A 571 31.46 -5.37 -7.65
N ARG A 572 30.13 -5.25 -7.79
CA ARG A 572 29.44 -3.96 -7.70
C ARG A 572 29.10 -3.55 -6.26
N PHE A 573 28.79 -4.52 -5.41
CA PHE A 573 28.23 -4.27 -4.07
C PHE A 573 28.98 -4.97 -2.94
N GLY A 574 29.98 -5.81 -3.24
CA GLY A 574 30.72 -6.56 -2.22
C GLY A 574 29.88 -7.60 -1.49
N LEU A 575 28.77 -8.03 -2.08
CA LEU A 575 27.85 -9.01 -1.51
C LEU A 575 28.14 -10.40 -2.09
N ASP A 576 28.09 -11.42 -1.23
CA ASP A 576 28.04 -12.81 -1.65
C ASP A 576 26.57 -13.26 -1.72
N VAL A 577 26.22 -13.99 -2.78
CA VAL A 577 24.87 -14.53 -2.97
C VAL A 577 24.90 -15.99 -2.55
N SER A 578 23.97 -16.40 -1.68
CA SER A 578 23.90 -17.80 -1.28
C SER A 578 23.61 -18.71 -2.48
N VAL A 579 24.10 -19.95 -2.39
CA VAL A 579 23.70 -21.02 -3.32
C VAL A 579 22.41 -21.69 -2.83
N GLU A 580 22.14 -21.63 -1.53
CA GLU A 580 20.94 -22.17 -0.91
C GLU A 580 19.75 -21.26 -1.15
N GLU A 581 18.67 -21.82 -1.68
CA GLU A 581 17.42 -21.09 -1.86
C GLU A 581 16.75 -20.85 -0.50
N PRO A 582 16.40 -19.59 -0.16
CA PRO A 582 15.65 -19.30 1.05
C PRO A 582 14.20 -19.78 0.91
N ASP A 583 13.58 -20.06 2.05
CA ASP A 583 12.14 -20.34 2.10
C ASP A 583 11.33 -19.16 1.54
N CYS A 584 10.31 -19.51 0.76
CA CYS A 584 9.38 -18.60 0.12
C CYS A 584 8.05 -18.46 0.87
N ALA A 585 7.85 -19.19 1.97
CA ALA A 585 6.71 -19.01 2.84
C ALA A 585 6.70 -17.57 3.37
N ARG A 586 5.64 -16.84 3.03
CA ARG A 586 5.42 -15.49 3.51
C ARG A 586 4.80 -15.57 4.90
N LEU A 587 5.43 -14.90 5.85
CA LEU A 587 4.87 -14.65 7.18
C LEU A 587 3.98 -13.39 7.17
N SER A 588 3.41 -13.03 6.02
CA SER A 588 2.56 -11.85 5.84
C SER A 588 1.23 -11.98 6.56
N ALA A 589 0.66 -10.86 7.02
CA ALA A 589 -0.69 -10.86 7.59
C ALA A 589 -1.70 -11.32 6.53
N PRO A 590 -2.64 -12.23 6.85
CA PRO A 590 -3.49 -12.90 5.86
C PRO A 590 -4.47 -11.95 5.16
N GLU A 591 -4.72 -10.77 5.74
CA GLU A 591 -5.69 -9.79 5.26
C GLU A 591 -5.12 -8.83 4.19
N LEU A 592 -3.80 -8.78 4.03
CA LEU A 592 -3.10 -7.79 3.19
C LEU A 592 -2.60 -8.35 1.85
N GLY A 593 -3.05 -9.56 1.52
CA GLY A 593 -2.43 -10.43 0.52
C GLY A 593 -3.26 -10.78 -0.71
N GLN A 594 -4.45 -10.21 -0.94
CA GLN A 594 -5.15 -10.39 -2.22
C GLN A 594 -4.85 -9.23 -3.18
N TRP A 595 -3.58 -9.08 -3.53
CA TRP A 595 -3.20 -8.39 -4.78
C TRP A 595 -3.33 -9.39 -5.94
N ASN A 596 -4.55 -9.84 -6.22
CA ASN A 596 -4.88 -10.65 -7.40
C ASN A 596 -5.48 -9.79 -8.51
#